data_AF-A0A0A0AE71-F1
#
_entry.id   AF-A0A0A0AE71-F1
#
_cell.length_a   1.000
_cell.length_b   1.000
_cell.length_c   1.000
_cell.angle_alpha   90.00
_cell.angle_beta   90.00
_cell.angle_gamma   90.00
#
_symmetry.space_group_name_H-M   'P 1'
#
loop_
_entity.id
_entity.type
_entity.pdbx_description
1 polymer ?
#
loop_
_entity_poly.entity_id
_entity_poly.type
_entity_poly.pdbx_seq_one_letter_code
_entity_poly.pdbx_strand_id
1 'polypeptide(L)'
;TLLEICFDADVPLKERTPSEKERFYEKRHRLPEPSCKELATLISQCLNYTPGERPSFRTILRDLTQLQPHNLVDVTSVNPDCPVSDPTVFQKRYLKKIRELGEGHFGKVSLYCYDPTNDGTGEMVAVKSLKSGCSQQLLTSWKREIEILKTLYHENIVKYKGCCSEQ
;
A
#
# COMPACT_ATOMS: atom_id res chain seq x y z
N THR A 1 10.80 14.23 2.27
CA THR A 1 9.74 14.79 1.39
C THR A 1 10.28 15.01 -0.02
N LEU A 2 9.46 15.37 -1.03
CA LEU A 2 9.91 15.44 -2.44
C LEU A 2 11.17 16.31 -2.66
N LEU A 3 11.25 17.47 -2.01
CA LEU A 3 12.42 18.34 -2.10
C LEU A 3 13.67 17.67 -1.53
N GLU A 4 13.57 17.05 -0.35
CA GLU A 4 14.69 16.32 0.25
C GLU A 4 15.17 15.21 -0.66
N ILE A 5 14.27 14.49 -1.36
CA ILE A 5 14.66 13.45 -2.31
C ILE A 5 15.41 14.07 -3.50
N CYS A 6 14.96 15.22 -4.01
CA CYS A 6 15.61 15.89 -5.15
C CYS A 6 16.98 16.47 -4.81
N PHE A 7 17.26 16.72 -3.53
CA PHE A 7 18.50 17.30 -3.03
C PHE A 7 19.31 16.30 -2.18
N ASP A 8 19.14 14.99 -2.41
CA ASP A 8 19.93 13.93 -1.73
C ASP A 8 19.95 14.05 -0.20
N ALA A 9 18.76 14.28 0.37
CA ALA A 9 18.51 14.55 1.79
C ALA A 9 19.09 15.86 2.34
N ASP A 10 19.60 16.75 1.49
CA ASP A 10 19.88 18.13 1.88
C ASP A 10 18.59 18.93 2.02
N VAL A 11 18.26 19.25 3.26
CA VAL A 11 16.99 19.91 3.61
C VAL A 11 17.12 21.40 3.30
N PRO A 12 16.24 21.97 2.46
CA PRO A 12 16.24 23.41 2.24
C PRO A 12 16.12 24.19 3.55
N LEU A 13 16.90 25.27 3.67
CA LEU A 13 16.99 26.13 4.85
C LEU A 13 17.62 25.46 6.10
N LYS A 14 18.20 24.26 6.02
CA LYS A 14 18.78 23.55 7.17
C LYS A 14 19.74 24.42 8.00
N GLU A 15 20.68 25.08 7.33
CA GLU A 15 21.73 25.91 7.93
C GLU A 15 21.24 27.27 8.45
N ARG A 16 19.95 27.60 8.31
CA ARG A 16 19.39 28.87 8.80
C ARG A 16 18.91 28.77 10.24
N THR A 17 19.12 29.85 11.00
CA THR A 17 18.59 30.00 12.35
C THR A 17 17.05 30.07 12.35
N PRO A 18 16.38 29.81 13.50
CA PRO A 18 14.92 29.92 13.60
C PRO A 18 14.37 31.28 13.14
N SER A 19 14.99 32.39 13.56
CA SER A 19 14.55 33.75 13.17
C SER A 19 14.72 34.02 11.67
N GLU A 20 15.75 33.45 11.04
CA GLU A 20 15.94 33.56 9.58
C GLU A 20 14.92 32.72 8.81
N LYS A 21 14.53 31.57 9.35
CA LYS A 21 13.45 30.72 8.80
C LYS A 21 12.11 31.44 8.91
N GLU A 22 11.80 32.03 10.06
CA GLU A 22 10.58 32.83 10.26
C GLU A 22 10.51 33.98 9.25
N ARG A 23 11.57 34.78 9.15
CA ARG A 23 11.66 35.87 8.18
C ARG A 23 11.51 35.40 6.72
N PHE A 24 12.00 34.20 6.40
CA PHE A 24 11.83 33.60 5.07
C PHE A 24 10.35 33.31 4.77
N TYR A 25 9.62 32.75 5.74
CA TYR A 25 8.19 32.45 5.59
C TYR A 25 7.32 33.71 5.61
N GLU A 26 7.61 34.69 6.48
CA GLU A 26 6.92 35.98 6.53
C GLU A 26 6.99 36.72 5.18
N LYS A 27 8.18 36.72 4.56
CA LYS A 27 8.40 37.34 3.25
C LYS A 27 7.91 36.49 2.06
N ARG A 28 7.33 35.32 2.33
CA ARG A 28 6.81 34.37 1.32
C ARG A 28 7.82 34.03 0.21
N HIS A 29 9.08 33.84 0.57
CA HIS A 29 10.12 33.46 -0.40
C HIS A 29 9.91 32.02 -0.90
N ARG A 30 10.35 31.74 -2.15
CA ARG A 30 10.27 30.37 -2.69
C ARG A 30 11.46 29.53 -2.24
N LEU A 31 11.19 28.24 -2.03
CA LEU A 31 12.24 27.24 -1.82
C LEU A 31 12.96 26.94 -3.15
N PRO A 32 14.18 26.37 -3.10
CA PRO A 32 14.90 25.95 -4.30
C PRO A 32 14.07 24.96 -5.14
N GLU A 33 14.12 25.13 -6.47
CA GLU A 33 13.43 24.26 -7.41
C GLU A 33 14.38 23.16 -7.92
N PRO A 34 13.91 21.91 -8.08
CA PRO A 34 14.72 20.84 -8.67
C PRO A 34 14.91 21.04 -10.18
N SER A 35 15.90 20.35 -10.75
CA SER A 35 16.25 20.47 -12.18
C SER A 35 15.15 19.97 -13.15
N CYS A 36 14.30 19.03 -12.73
CA CYS A 36 13.16 18.56 -13.53
C CYS A 36 11.99 19.55 -13.42
N LYS A 37 11.61 20.17 -14.56
CA LYS A 37 10.61 21.26 -14.60
C LYS A 37 9.21 20.80 -14.20
N GLU A 38 8.83 19.60 -14.65
CA GLU A 38 7.52 19.03 -14.37
C GLU A 38 7.37 18.72 -12.88
N LEU A 39 8.41 18.13 -12.28
CA LEU A 39 8.46 17.89 -10.84
C LEU A 39 8.56 19.19 -10.03
N ALA A 40 9.32 20.18 -10.51
CA ALA A 40 9.40 21.50 -9.89
C ALA A 40 8.03 22.18 -9.82
N THR A 41 7.24 22.06 -10.89
CA THR A 41 5.86 22.60 -10.95
C THR A 41 4.97 21.94 -9.90
N LEU A 42 4.99 20.60 -9.82
CA LEU A 42 4.23 19.85 -8.82
C LEU A 42 4.62 20.24 -7.38
N ILE A 43 5.92 20.31 -7.10
CA ILE A 43 6.45 20.71 -5.79
C ILE A 43 6.03 22.14 -5.44
N SER A 44 6.11 23.07 -6.39
CA SER A 44 5.70 24.47 -6.20
C SER A 44 4.23 24.59 -5.83
N GLN A 45 3.35 23.81 -6.47
CA GLN A 45 1.93 23.74 -6.14
C GLN A 45 1.70 23.17 -4.73
N CYS A 46 2.43 22.13 -4.35
CA CYS A 46 2.33 21.52 -3.02
C CYS A 46 2.80 22.46 -1.90
N LEU A 47 3.81 23.28 -2.17
CA LEU A 47 4.44 24.20 -1.21
C LEU A 47 3.83 25.60 -1.24
N ASN A 48 2.61 25.75 -1.79
CA ASN A 48 1.92 27.02 -1.75
C ASN A 48 1.65 27.46 -0.30
N TYR A 49 2.00 28.71 0.01
CA TYR A 49 1.74 29.33 1.31
C TYR A 49 0.25 29.34 1.69
N THR A 50 -0.65 29.45 0.70
CA THR A 50 -2.09 29.40 0.89
C THR A 50 -2.56 27.93 0.91
N PRO A 51 -3.05 27.38 2.04
CA PRO A 51 -3.38 25.95 2.12
C PRO A 51 -4.48 25.50 1.16
N GLY A 52 -5.47 26.35 0.88
CA GLY A 52 -6.58 26.04 -0.02
C GLY A 52 -6.20 25.98 -1.51
N GLU A 53 -5.02 26.49 -1.88
CA GLU A 53 -4.50 26.44 -3.25
C GLU A 53 -3.65 25.19 -3.52
N ARG A 54 -3.38 24.38 -2.48
CA ARG A 54 -2.59 23.16 -2.62
C ARG A 54 -3.42 22.06 -3.27
N PRO A 55 -2.83 21.27 -4.17
CA PRO A 55 -3.55 20.17 -4.83
C PRO A 55 -3.95 19.09 -3.83
N SER A 56 -5.05 18.40 -4.14
CA SER A 56 -5.42 17.18 -3.41
C SER A 56 -4.40 16.07 -3.68
N PHE A 57 -4.29 15.10 -2.77
CA PHE A 57 -3.41 13.94 -2.99
C PHE A 57 -3.80 13.14 -4.25
N ARG A 58 -5.08 13.11 -4.61
CA ARG A 58 -5.56 12.50 -5.86
C ARG A 58 -4.99 13.20 -7.10
N THR A 59 -4.92 14.53 -7.07
CA THR A 59 -4.30 15.34 -8.13
C THR A 59 -2.80 15.06 -8.19
N ILE A 60 -2.12 15.08 -7.05
CA ILE A 60 -0.68 14.78 -6.95
C ILE A 60 -0.37 13.40 -7.52
N LEU A 61 -1.14 12.38 -7.14
CA LEU A 61 -0.94 11.01 -7.62
C LEU A 61 -1.11 10.91 -9.13
N ARG A 62 -2.17 11.52 -9.69
CA ARG A 62 -2.39 11.57 -11.14
C ARG A 62 -1.19 12.20 -11.85
N ASP A 63 -0.72 13.34 -11.37
CA ASP A 63 0.36 14.07 -12.01
C ASP A 63 1.68 13.28 -11.89
N LEU A 64 1.97 12.65 -10.74
CA LEU A 64 3.12 11.72 -10.59
C LEU A 64 3.05 10.52 -11.53
N THR A 65 1.87 9.92 -11.72
CA THR A 65 1.70 8.79 -12.66
C THR A 65 1.98 9.22 -14.10
N GLN A 66 1.65 10.45 -14.49
CA GLN A 66 1.95 10.97 -15.83
C GLN A 66 3.46 11.24 -16.04
N LEU A 67 4.21 11.47 -14.97
CA LEU A 67 5.67 11.66 -15.02
C LEU A 67 6.46 10.36 -15.08
N GLN A 68 5.82 9.23 -14.83
CA GLN A 68 6.50 7.95 -15.00
C GLN A 68 6.79 7.72 -16.49
N PRO A 69 8.04 7.40 -16.89
CA PRO A 69 8.32 7.01 -18.26
C PRO A 69 7.40 5.86 -18.65
N HIS A 70 6.85 5.90 -19.87
CA HIS A 70 5.89 4.93 -20.40
C HIS A 70 6.31 3.44 -20.33
N ASN A 71 7.55 3.16 -19.89
CA ASN A 71 8.12 1.82 -19.70
C ASN A 71 8.12 1.32 -18.23
N LEU A 72 7.76 2.14 -17.23
CA LEU A 72 7.74 1.73 -15.82
C LEU A 72 6.38 1.19 -15.32
N VAL A 73 5.33 1.26 -16.15
CA VAL A 73 4.07 0.53 -15.88
C VAL A 73 4.28 -0.99 -15.82
N ASP A 74 5.46 -1.48 -16.24
CA ASP A 74 5.86 -2.88 -16.12
C ASP A 74 6.43 -3.26 -14.74
N VAL A 75 6.62 -2.32 -13.81
CA VAL A 75 7.10 -2.64 -12.44
C VAL A 75 5.94 -2.93 -11.46
N THR A 76 4.70 -2.76 -11.91
CA THR A 76 3.55 -3.48 -11.33
C THR A 76 3.28 -4.82 -12.02
N SER A 77 4.00 -5.13 -13.10
CA SER A 77 3.97 -6.46 -13.69
C SER A 77 4.88 -7.37 -12.89
N VAL A 78 4.24 -8.33 -12.24
CA VAL A 78 4.80 -9.66 -12.05
C VAL A 78 5.74 -10.02 -13.20
N ASN A 79 7.01 -10.27 -12.84
CA ASN A 79 8.05 -10.84 -13.68
C ASN A 79 7.46 -11.88 -14.68
N PRO A 80 7.65 -11.74 -16.01
CA PRO A 80 6.99 -12.62 -17.00
C PRO A 80 7.38 -14.10 -16.90
N ASP A 81 8.49 -14.41 -16.23
CA ASP A 81 9.00 -15.76 -16.00
C ASP A 81 8.35 -16.47 -14.80
N CYS A 82 7.48 -15.80 -14.04
CA CYS A 82 6.68 -16.46 -13.02
C CYS A 82 5.35 -16.90 -13.66
N PRO A 83 4.99 -18.20 -13.64
CA PRO A 83 3.66 -18.62 -14.05
C PRO A 83 2.66 -17.80 -13.24
N VAL A 84 1.81 -17.06 -13.95
CA VAL A 84 0.76 -16.19 -13.39
C VAL A 84 -0.09 -17.07 -12.48
N SER A 85 0.31 -17.15 -11.22
CA SER A 85 -0.40 -17.90 -10.21
C SER A 85 -1.72 -17.17 -10.05
N ASP A 86 -2.83 -17.92 -10.10
CA ASP A 86 -4.16 -17.37 -9.84
C ASP A 86 -4.05 -16.40 -8.65
N PRO A 87 -4.42 -15.10 -8.83
CA PRO A 87 -4.21 -14.07 -7.80
C PRO A 87 -4.99 -14.37 -6.51
N THR A 88 -5.89 -15.35 -6.54
CA THR A 88 -6.63 -15.84 -5.37
C THR A 88 -5.93 -17.01 -4.65
N VAL A 89 -4.75 -17.45 -5.10
CA VAL A 89 -3.98 -18.53 -4.46
C VAL A 89 -2.83 -17.96 -3.64
N PHE A 90 -2.91 -18.19 -2.33
CA PHE A 90 -1.87 -17.80 -1.38
C PHE A 90 -0.98 -18.99 -1.05
N GLN A 91 0.33 -18.84 -1.18
CA GLN A 91 1.28 -19.88 -0.81
C GLN A 91 1.65 -19.78 0.68
N LYS A 92 1.42 -20.86 1.44
CA LYS A 92 1.65 -20.91 2.89
C LYS A 92 3.06 -20.46 3.32
N ARG A 93 4.08 -20.78 2.52
CA ARG A 93 5.48 -20.42 2.81
C ARG A 93 5.74 -18.91 2.92
N TYR A 94 4.88 -18.09 2.30
CA TYR A 94 4.99 -16.63 2.35
C TYR A 94 4.07 -16.00 3.41
N LEU A 95 3.25 -16.80 4.11
CA LEU A 95 2.39 -16.34 5.19
C LEU A 95 3.14 -16.37 6.53
N LYS A 96 3.50 -15.19 7.04
CA LYS A 96 4.14 -15.01 8.34
C LYS A 96 3.10 -14.62 9.39
N LYS A 97 2.79 -15.53 10.34
CA LYS A 97 1.80 -15.27 11.40
C LYS A 97 2.30 -14.16 12.32
N ILE A 98 1.44 -13.18 12.60
CA ILE A 98 1.76 -12.07 13.49
C ILE A 98 1.08 -12.27 14.85
N ARG A 99 -0.26 -12.33 14.85
CA ARG A 99 -1.05 -12.49 16.07
C ARG A 99 -2.43 -13.03 15.77
N GLU A 100 -3.12 -13.43 16.81
CA GLU A 100 -4.50 -13.90 16.72
C GLU A 100 -5.45 -12.71 16.76
N LEU A 101 -6.54 -12.80 15.99
CA LEU A 101 -7.55 -11.75 15.91
C LEU A 101 -8.83 -12.16 16.65
N GLY A 102 -9.17 -13.44 16.58
CA GLY A 102 -10.35 -13.96 17.27
C GLY A 102 -10.71 -15.36 16.80
N GLU A 103 -11.84 -15.85 17.28
CA GLU A 103 -12.38 -17.16 16.97
C GLU A 103 -13.84 -17.02 16.58
N GLY A 104 -14.18 -17.59 15.42
CA GLY A 104 -15.55 -17.65 14.92
C GLY A 104 -16.10 -19.07 15.00
N HIS A 105 -17.31 -19.23 14.47
CA HIS A 105 -18.06 -20.49 14.50
C HIS A 105 -17.24 -21.69 13.98
N PHE A 106 -16.55 -21.52 12.85
CA PHE A 106 -15.85 -22.62 12.16
C PHE A 106 -14.36 -22.71 12.49
N GLY A 107 -13.76 -21.68 13.07
CA GLY A 107 -12.33 -21.53 12.94
C GLY A 107 -11.74 -20.32 13.63
N LYS A 108 -10.42 -20.29 13.64
CA LYS A 108 -9.62 -19.22 14.22
C LYS A 108 -9.24 -18.22 13.13
N VAL A 109 -9.28 -16.94 13.45
CA VAL A 109 -8.81 -15.87 12.59
C VAL A 109 -7.50 -15.34 13.16
N SER A 110 -6.46 -15.29 12.34
CA SER A 110 -5.16 -14.72 12.70
C SER A 110 -4.69 -13.73 11.64
N LEU A 111 -3.95 -12.72 12.08
CA LEU A 111 -3.28 -11.74 11.23
C LEU A 111 -1.98 -12.33 10.72
N TYR A 112 -1.78 -12.24 9.41
CA TYR A 112 -0.56 -12.63 8.72
C TYR A 112 -0.03 -11.48 7.85
N CYS A 113 1.27 -11.48 7.61
CA CYS A 113 1.87 -10.77 6.49
C CYS A 113 2.12 -11.79 5.36
N TYR A 114 1.60 -11.52 4.16
CA TYR A 114 1.85 -12.29 2.95
C TYR A 114 2.93 -11.60 2.12
N ASP A 115 4.11 -12.20 2.08
CA ASP A 115 5.34 -11.55 1.57
C ASP A 115 6.11 -12.46 0.61
N PRO A 116 5.67 -12.58 -0.67
CA PRO A 116 6.33 -13.41 -1.67
C PRO A 116 7.74 -12.96 -2.06
N THR A 117 8.01 -11.65 -2.01
CA THR A 117 9.31 -11.05 -2.35
C THR A 117 10.29 -11.10 -1.18
N ASN A 118 9.80 -11.27 0.05
CA ASN A 118 10.60 -11.32 1.27
C ASN A 118 11.44 -10.04 1.47
N ASP A 119 10.96 -8.90 0.96
CA ASP A 119 11.58 -7.58 1.09
C ASP A 119 10.96 -6.74 2.22
N GLY A 120 9.97 -7.29 2.93
CA GLY A 120 9.27 -6.62 4.01
C GLY A 120 8.12 -5.71 3.57
N THR A 121 7.78 -5.68 2.28
CA THR A 121 6.64 -4.91 1.73
C THR A 121 5.36 -5.74 1.58
N GLY A 122 5.35 -6.95 2.16
CA GLY A 122 4.23 -7.88 2.09
C GLY A 122 2.90 -7.31 2.59
N GLU A 123 1.82 -7.92 2.10
CA GLU A 123 0.47 -7.48 2.35
C GLU A 123 -0.09 -8.07 3.65
N MET A 124 -0.72 -7.24 4.47
CA MET A 124 -1.40 -7.69 5.69
C MET A 124 -2.74 -8.35 5.36
N VAL A 125 -2.92 -9.59 5.81
CA VAL A 125 -4.13 -10.40 5.52
C VAL A 125 -4.68 -11.07 6.78
N ALA A 126 -6.01 -11.17 6.85
CA ALA A 126 -6.69 -11.98 7.86
C ALA A 126 -6.90 -13.39 7.31
N VAL A 127 -6.30 -14.39 7.95
CA VAL A 127 -6.43 -15.80 7.55
C VAL A 127 -7.33 -16.50 8.55
N LYS A 128 -8.43 -17.07 8.05
CA LYS A 128 -9.33 -17.93 8.81
C LYS A 128 -8.96 -19.39 8.56
N SER A 129 -8.62 -20.11 9.61
CA SER A 129 -8.25 -21.53 9.56
C SER A 129 -9.29 -22.39 10.27
N LEU A 130 -9.64 -23.52 9.65
CA LEU A 130 -10.53 -24.51 10.25
C LEU A 130 -9.90 -25.12 11.52
N LYS A 131 -10.71 -25.45 12.53
CA LYS A 131 -10.22 -26.17 13.73
C LYS A 131 -9.81 -27.61 13.38
N SER A 132 -8.87 -28.17 14.13
CA SER A 132 -8.52 -29.60 14.02
C SER A 132 -9.69 -30.48 14.49
N GLY A 133 -9.90 -31.64 13.84
CA GLY A 133 -10.91 -32.62 14.26
C GLY A 133 -12.36 -32.27 13.89
N CYS A 134 -12.57 -31.46 12.84
CA CYS A 134 -13.91 -31.05 12.41
C CYS A 134 -14.74 -32.18 11.80
N SER A 135 -16.04 -32.19 12.05
CA SER A 135 -16.99 -33.11 11.42
C SER A 135 -17.18 -32.79 9.93
N GLN A 136 -17.63 -33.79 9.15
CA GLN A 136 -17.91 -33.61 7.72
C GLN A 136 -18.94 -32.50 7.46
N GLN A 137 -19.95 -32.35 8.33
CA GLN A 137 -20.95 -31.28 8.23
C GLN A 137 -20.34 -29.89 8.42
N LEU A 138 -19.38 -29.76 9.35
CA LEU A 138 -18.69 -28.51 9.62
C LEU A 138 -17.78 -28.12 8.43
N LEU A 139 -17.12 -29.10 7.81
CA LEU A 139 -16.34 -28.89 6.59
C LEU A 139 -17.21 -28.45 5.40
N THR A 140 -18.40 -29.04 5.23
CA THR A 140 -19.35 -28.61 4.19
C THR A 140 -19.83 -27.19 4.42
N SER A 141 -20.16 -26.84 5.67
CA SER A 141 -20.57 -25.49 6.05
C SER A 141 -19.45 -24.47 5.85
N TRP A 142 -18.20 -24.84 6.17
CA TRP A 142 -17.00 -24.05 5.91
C TRP A 142 -16.80 -23.75 4.43
N LYS A 143 -16.89 -24.78 3.57
CA LYS A 143 -16.80 -24.60 2.10
C LYS A 143 -17.90 -23.67 1.61
N ARG A 144 -19.12 -23.81 2.12
CA ARG A 144 -20.24 -22.93 1.78
C ARG A 144 -19.98 -21.47 2.19
N GLU A 145 -19.40 -21.23 3.35
CA GLU A 145 -19.02 -19.87 3.78
C GLU A 145 -18.04 -19.23 2.78
N ILE A 146 -17.03 -19.98 2.33
CA ILE A 146 -16.05 -19.52 1.33
C ILE A 146 -16.76 -19.19 0.01
N GLU A 147 -17.62 -20.07 -0.49
CA GLU A 147 -18.34 -19.84 -1.75
C GLU A 147 -19.27 -18.65 -1.69
N ILE A 148 -19.94 -18.41 -0.56
CA ILE A 148 -20.74 -17.20 -0.36
C ILE A 148 -19.83 -15.97 -0.43
N LEU A 149 -18.76 -15.91 0.37
CA LEU A 149 -17.87 -14.75 0.42
C LEU A 149 -17.20 -14.43 -0.92
N LYS A 150 -16.89 -15.43 -1.74
CA LYS A 150 -16.37 -15.25 -3.11
C LYS A 150 -17.29 -14.44 -4.02
N THR A 151 -18.60 -14.50 -3.79
CA THR A 151 -19.61 -13.83 -4.62
C THR A 151 -19.98 -12.43 -4.12
N LEU A 152 -19.56 -12.06 -2.90
CA LEU A 152 -19.94 -10.79 -2.27
C LEU A 152 -18.88 -9.71 -2.52
N TYR A 153 -19.30 -8.63 -3.18
CA TYR A 153 -18.47 -7.46 -3.45
C TYR A 153 -19.20 -6.20 -3.00
N HIS A 154 -18.90 -5.75 -1.79
CA HIS A 154 -19.56 -4.59 -1.19
C HIS A 154 -18.67 -3.92 -0.16
N GLU A 155 -18.74 -2.59 -0.03
CA GLU A 155 -17.91 -1.81 0.90
C GLU A 155 -18.08 -2.25 2.37
N ASN A 156 -19.32 -2.59 2.75
CA ASN A 156 -19.67 -3.01 4.11
C ASN A 156 -19.58 -4.52 4.36
N ILE A 157 -18.99 -5.30 3.44
CA ILE A 157 -18.81 -6.75 3.59
C ILE A 157 -17.32 -7.07 3.46
N VAL A 158 -16.82 -7.96 4.32
CA VAL A 158 -15.42 -8.40 4.26
C VAL A 158 -15.12 -9.01 2.88
N LYS A 159 -14.11 -8.45 2.21
CA LYS A 159 -13.69 -8.89 0.88
C LYS A 159 -12.96 -10.23 0.94
N TYR A 160 -13.44 -11.20 0.17
CA TYR A 160 -12.67 -12.42 -0.11
C TYR A 160 -11.44 -12.09 -0.97
N LYS A 161 -10.26 -12.55 -0.55
CA LYS A 161 -9.01 -12.35 -1.30
C LYS A 161 -8.51 -13.62 -1.97
N GLY A 162 -8.75 -14.77 -1.35
CA GLY A 162 -8.19 -16.02 -1.83
C GLY A 162 -8.25 -17.15 -0.83
N CYS A 163 -7.64 -18.28 -1.19
CA CYS A 163 -7.44 -19.43 -0.33
C CYS A 163 -5.98 -19.87 -0.32
N CYS A 164 -5.61 -20.55 0.77
CA CYS A 164 -4.35 -21.25 0.91
C CYS A 164 -4.70 -22.71 1.19
N SER A 165 -4.21 -23.64 0.37
CA SER A 165 -4.28 -25.07 0.69
C SER A 165 -3.07 -25.48 1.51
N GLU A 166 -3.24 -26.43 2.43
CA GLU A 166 -2.11 -27.21 2.94
C GLU A 166 -1.75 -28.24 1.88
N GLN A 167 -0.75 -27.93 1.06
CA GLN A 167 0.05 -28.96 0.38
C GLN A 167 1.36 -29.09 1.13
#